data_AF-A0A1H9WFS3-F1
#
_entry.id   AF-A0A1H9WFS3-F1
#
_cell.length_a   1.000
_cell.length_b   1.000
_cell.length_c   1.000
_cell.angle_alpha   90.00
_cell.angle_beta   90.00
_cell.angle_gamma   90.00
#
_symmetry.space_group_name_H-M   'P 1'
#
loop_
_entity.id
_entity.type
_entity.pdbx_description
1 polymer ?
#
loop_
_entity_poly.entity_id
_entity_poly.type
_entity_poly.pdbx_seq_one_letter_code
_entity_poly.pdbx_strand_id
1 'polypeptide(L)'
;MAYVALIIAVLALIGAGVLLYLGKKNAEQISQTAAPHAEALGPTPSQEFPQVENEILKRDDVHHADSQLDNEHEPELVDEHDPEPELAPAPEREPDPEPESEPDPEPVREPEPTSAPHPKPTPRPMRRSGLQLPGSTRRERRGWAEQREFEFRRTDEYLIDEWSRGAAATGAAPKDIVHGFVYGHEMLLMDLGGVNTMAMRTGVASDVVVDMRRDGFHTSPSHDLLQVMHIEGFTVYATEVGPAERMIDDRVITALENLPEVVSAVWFESDWVLAQTQRGSAPEDWDEMLAPLGLLADAARVLPPQTWQILEFDHPTREMGEPVSIRTEPQPEQEADVLPNVVRPEEPLEMPTRTTGTVRGVMVPHAIGGDEVEAIADGREQTTVNDGTRVAREKKPPSIFDDETQGSGHEQTGHEQTGHEQTGHEQ
;
A
#
# COMPACT_ATOMS: atom_id res chain seq x y z
N MET A 1 3.11 -7.52 68.87
CA MET A 1 1.99 -6.68 68.41
C MET A 1 2.22 -5.18 68.66
N ALA A 2 2.59 -4.74 69.87
CA ALA A 2 2.82 -3.31 70.16
C ALA A 2 3.96 -2.65 69.34
N TYR A 3 5.07 -3.35 69.11
CA TYR A 3 6.20 -2.83 68.32
C TYR A 3 5.89 -2.66 66.83
N VAL A 4 5.02 -3.50 66.26
CA VAL A 4 4.64 -3.42 64.84
C VAL A 4 3.73 -2.21 64.59
N ALA A 5 2.81 -1.92 65.52
CA ALA A 5 1.99 -0.72 65.45
C ALA A 5 2.83 0.57 65.57
N LEU A 6 3.88 0.56 66.38
CA LEU A 6 4.79 1.71 66.55
C LEU A 6 5.61 1.96 65.28
N ILE A 7 6.10 0.91 64.61
CA ILE A 7 6.83 1.03 63.33
C ILE A 7 5.92 1.60 62.23
N ILE A 8 4.67 1.14 62.14
CA ILE A 8 3.71 1.65 61.15
C ILE A 8 3.38 3.13 61.42
N ALA A 9 3.23 3.52 62.68
CA ALA A 9 2.98 4.93 63.04
C ALA A 9 4.16 5.84 62.67
N VAL A 10 5.40 5.38 62.86
CA VAL A 10 6.60 6.13 62.47
C VAL A 10 6.70 6.27 60.95
N LEU A 11 6.42 5.21 60.18
CA LEU A 11 6.41 5.26 58.72
C LEU A 11 5.32 6.19 58.17
N ALA A 12 4.14 6.23 58.81
CA ALA A 12 3.08 7.15 58.44
C ALA A 12 3.47 8.62 58.68
N LEU A 13 4.17 8.92 59.79
CA LEU A 13 4.67 10.26 60.08
C LEU A 13 5.77 10.70 59.10
N ILE A 14 6.65 9.79 58.69
CA ILE A 14 7.68 10.08 57.68
C ILE A 14 7.01 10.34 56.32
N GLY A 15 6.01 9.54 55.93
CA GLY A 15 5.26 9.74 54.68
C GLY A 15 4.53 11.09 54.63
N ALA A 16 3.88 11.49 55.72
CA ALA A 16 3.22 12.79 55.83
C ALA A 16 4.22 13.96 55.76
N GLY A 17 5.41 13.81 56.38
CA GLY A 17 6.48 14.81 56.30
C GLY A 17 7.02 15.01 54.89
N VAL A 18 7.19 13.92 54.13
CA VAL A 18 7.66 13.96 52.72
C VAL A 18 6.61 14.62 51.81
N LEU A 19 5.33 14.32 52.00
CA LEU A 19 4.22 14.94 51.24
C LEU A 19 4.13 16.46 51.50
N LEU A 20 4.28 16.89 52.75
CA LEU A 20 4.31 18.31 53.10
C LEU A 20 5.54 19.03 52.53
N TYR A 21 6.70 18.36 52.52
CA TYR A 21 7.93 18.92 51.94
C TYR A 21 7.85 19.09 50.42
N LEU A 22 7.26 18.11 49.71
CA LEU A 22 7.04 18.18 48.26
C LEU A 22 6.01 19.26 47.89
N GLY A 23 4.92 19.39 48.66
CA GLY A 23 3.93 20.46 48.45
C GLY A 23 4.53 21.87 48.62
N LYS A 24 5.48 22.03 49.56
CA LYS A 24 6.15 23.31 49.79
C LYS A 24 7.14 23.69 48.68
N LYS A 25 7.87 22.71 48.13
CA LYS A 25 8.74 22.93 46.95
C LYS A 25 7.96 23.33 45.70
N ASN A 26 6.81 22.70 45.47
CA ASN A 26 5.95 23.04 44.33
C ASN A 26 5.36 24.46 44.45
N ALA A 27 5.04 24.90 45.68
CA ALA A 27 4.56 26.27 45.91
C ALA A 27 5.66 27.32 45.69
N GLU A 28 6.92 27.04 46.08
CA GLU A 28 8.06 27.94 45.82
C GLU A 28 8.39 28.05 44.32
N GLN A 29 8.17 26.98 43.54
CA GLN A 29 8.40 26.97 42.10
C GLN A 29 7.35 27.78 41.31
N ILE A 30 6.10 27.78 41.78
CA ILE A 30 5.01 28.57 41.18
C ILE A 30 5.19 30.08 41.47
N SER A 31 5.71 30.45 42.64
CA SER A 31 5.98 31.86 42.97
C SER A 31 7.18 32.46 42.23
N GLN A 32 8.10 31.66 41.68
CA GLN A 32 9.26 32.17 40.92
C GLN A 32 8.97 32.45 39.44
N THR A 33 7.80 32.04 38.91
CA THR A 33 7.46 32.24 37.49
C THR A 33 6.58 33.49 37.24
N ALA A 34 6.22 34.24 38.29
CA ALA A 34 5.34 35.41 38.18
C ALA A 34 6.08 36.76 38.30
N ALA A 35 6.58 37.25 37.14
CA ALA A 35 6.78 38.66 36.73
C ALA A 35 7.97 39.48 37.30
N PRO A 36 8.43 40.58 36.64
CA PRO A 36 7.89 41.24 35.43
C PRO A 36 8.92 41.56 34.31
N HIS A 37 8.44 41.66 33.07
CA HIS A 37 8.96 42.65 32.12
C HIS A 37 7.76 43.30 31.42
N ALA A 38 7.49 44.54 31.80
CA ALA A 38 6.57 45.43 31.12
C ALA A 38 7.41 46.46 30.37
N GLU A 39 7.34 46.46 29.04
CA GLU A 39 7.76 47.60 28.23
C GLU A 39 6.74 47.83 27.11
N ALA A 40 6.43 49.11 26.90
CA ALA A 40 5.22 49.68 26.31
C ALA A 40 5.04 49.45 24.80
N LEU A 41 3.79 49.21 24.36
CA LEU A 41 3.20 49.74 23.12
C LEU A 41 1.67 49.92 23.29
N GLY A 42 1.10 50.96 22.65
CA GLY A 42 -0.21 51.57 22.93
C GLY A 42 -1.49 50.84 22.43
N PRO A 43 -2.67 51.50 22.49
CA PRO A 43 -3.97 50.84 22.56
C PRO A 43 -4.64 50.64 21.19
N THR A 44 -5.35 49.52 20.99
CA THR A 44 -6.32 49.31 19.90
C THR A 44 -7.40 48.31 20.40
N PRO A 45 -8.69 48.47 20.03
CA PRO A 45 -9.81 48.26 20.96
C PRO A 45 -10.39 46.83 20.98
N SER A 46 -11.16 46.61 22.05
CA SER A 46 -11.91 45.41 22.41
C SER A 46 -12.82 44.86 21.30
N GLN A 47 -12.75 43.53 21.10
CA GLN A 47 -13.88 42.75 20.59
C GLN A 47 -14.35 41.79 21.69
N GLU A 48 -15.56 42.06 22.19
CA GLU A 48 -16.32 41.16 23.05
C GLU A 48 -16.89 40.00 22.21
N PHE A 49 -16.63 38.76 22.62
CA PHE A 49 -17.39 37.60 22.17
C PHE A 49 -18.37 37.21 23.28
N PRO A 50 -19.70 37.20 23.04
CA PRO A 50 -20.64 36.72 24.03
C PRO A 50 -20.69 35.18 24.04
N GLN A 51 -20.72 34.61 25.24
CA GLN A 51 -21.03 33.21 25.52
C GLN A 51 -22.55 33.01 25.70
N VAL A 52 -22.93 31.72 25.73
CA VAL A 52 -24.18 31.12 26.27
C VAL A 52 -25.34 31.14 25.24
N GLU A 53 -26.11 30.07 24.95
CA GLU A 53 -26.73 29.08 25.83
C GLU A 53 -27.24 27.84 25.04
N ASN A 54 -27.22 26.68 25.67
CA ASN A 54 -27.88 25.45 25.20
C ASN A 54 -29.37 25.49 25.55
N GLU A 55 -30.27 25.38 24.57
CA GLU A 55 -31.69 25.08 24.82
C GLU A 55 -32.18 23.85 24.05
N ILE A 56 -32.68 22.92 24.86
CA ILE A 56 -33.43 21.71 24.51
C ILE A 56 -34.86 22.13 24.15
N LEU A 57 -35.41 21.66 23.02
CA LEU A 57 -36.86 21.71 22.78
C LEU A 57 -37.40 20.38 22.22
N LYS A 58 -38.50 19.98 22.87
CA LYS A 58 -39.21 18.69 22.80
C LYS A 58 -40.23 18.66 21.66
N ARG A 59 -40.69 17.42 21.42
CA ARG A 59 -41.82 16.94 20.62
C ARG A 59 -43.19 17.58 20.94
N ASP A 60 -44.14 17.23 20.06
CA ASP A 60 -45.62 17.18 20.15
C ASP A 60 -46.26 18.22 19.19
N ASP A 61 -47.32 17.98 18.39
CA ASP A 61 -48.20 16.84 18.16
C ASP A 61 -49.12 17.12 16.92
N VAL A 62 -49.54 16.04 16.22
CA VAL A 62 -50.90 15.75 15.65
C VAL A 62 -51.52 16.60 14.51
N HIS A 63 -51.90 15.93 13.39
CA HIS A 63 -53.32 15.72 13.00
C HIS A 63 -53.53 14.79 11.78
N HIS A 64 -54.44 13.82 11.99
CA HIS A 64 -55.10 12.91 11.05
C HIS A 64 -56.21 13.59 10.22
N ALA A 65 -56.41 13.15 8.97
CA ALA A 65 -57.71 12.81 8.34
C ALA A 65 -57.44 12.23 6.93
N ASP A 66 -57.67 10.96 6.60
CA ASP A 66 -58.90 10.17 6.39
C ASP A 66 -59.33 10.07 4.90
N SER A 67 -59.14 8.85 4.37
CA SER A 67 -59.96 8.10 3.40
C SER A 67 -60.44 8.72 2.07
N GLN A 68 -60.06 8.10 0.94
CA GLN A 68 -61.03 7.41 0.05
C GLN A 68 -60.35 6.52 -1.02
N LEU A 69 -61.01 5.39 -1.25
CA LEU A 69 -60.72 4.32 -2.21
C LEU A 69 -60.93 4.80 -3.64
N ASP A 70 -60.12 4.32 -4.58
CA ASP A 70 -60.60 3.83 -5.87
C ASP A 70 -59.63 2.79 -6.44
N ASN A 71 -60.24 1.79 -7.06
CA ASN A 71 -59.73 0.46 -7.37
C ASN A 71 -59.98 0.25 -8.85
N GLU A 72 -58.99 0.33 -9.75
CA GLU A 72 -59.13 -0.18 -11.13
C GLU A 72 -57.77 -0.60 -11.75
N HIS A 73 -57.73 -1.87 -12.17
CA HIS A 73 -57.03 -2.44 -13.33
C HIS A 73 -55.48 -2.56 -13.33
N GLU A 74 -55.05 -3.73 -12.90
CA GLU A 74 -53.81 -4.41 -13.31
C GLU A 74 -54.01 -5.01 -14.72
N PRO A 75 -53.16 -4.74 -15.74
CA PRO A 75 -53.25 -5.44 -17.01
C PRO A 75 -52.53 -6.79 -16.95
N GLU A 76 -53.31 -7.86 -17.14
CA GLU A 76 -52.85 -9.21 -17.47
C GLU A 76 -51.90 -9.18 -18.68
N LEU A 77 -50.66 -9.64 -18.50
CA LEU A 77 -49.81 -10.06 -19.61
C LEU A 77 -50.11 -11.53 -19.89
N VAL A 78 -50.62 -11.74 -21.10
CA VAL A 78 -50.99 -13.03 -21.69
C VAL A 78 -49.71 -13.85 -21.94
N ASP A 79 -49.65 -15.03 -21.34
CA ASP A 79 -48.71 -16.10 -21.69
C ASP A 79 -49.10 -16.66 -23.08
N GLU A 80 -48.39 -16.25 -24.14
CA GLU A 80 -48.42 -16.96 -25.41
C GLU A 80 -47.50 -18.19 -25.33
N HIS A 81 -48.14 -19.36 -25.22
CA HIS A 81 -47.55 -20.67 -25.42
C HIS A 81 -46.96 -20.80 -26.84
N ASP A 82 -45.64 -20.97 -26.95
CA ASP A 82 -44.97 -21.45 -28.15
C ASP A 82 -44.80 -22.99 -28.06
N PRO A 83 -45.25 -23.79 -29.05
CA PRO A 83 -45.17 -25.25 -28.97
C PRO A 83 -43.73 -25.76 -29.17
N GLU A 84 -43.31 -26.58 -28.21
CA GLU A 84 -42.09 -27.38 -28.19
C GLU A 84 -41.96 -28.27 -29.45
N PRO A 85 -40.84 -28.27 -30.20
CA PRO A 85 -40.67 -29.14 -31.35
C PRO A 85 -40.36 -30.58 -30.89
N GLU A 86 -41.19 -31.52 -31.32
CA GLU A 86 -41.04 -32.97 -31.09
C GLU A 86 -39.66 -33.48 -31.54
N LEU A 87 -38.99 -34.17 -30.61
CA LEU A 87 -37.72 -34.86 -30.80
C LEU A 87 -37.84 -35.96 -31.87
N ALA A 88 -37.10 -35.84 -32.97
CA ALA A 88 -36.86 -36.93 -33.91
C ALA A 88 -35.94 -38.01 -33.29
N PRO A 89 -36.13 -39.31 -33.59
CA PRO A 89 -35.29 -40.38 -33.05
C PRO A 89 -33.88 -40.34 -33.63
N ALA A 90 -32.88 -40.46 -32.76
CA ALA A 90 -31.47 -40.50 -33.11
C ALA A 90 -31.12 -41.73 -33.99
N PRO A 91 -30.23 -41.60 -35.00
CA PRO A 91 -29.74 -42.75 -35.75
C PRO A 91 -28.81 -43.62 -34.88
N GLU A 92 -28.98 -44.94 -34.98
CA GLU A 92 -28.14 -45.97 -34.35
C GLU A 92 -26.68 -45.81 -34.79
N ARG A 93 -25.77 -45.73 -33.82
CA ARG A 93 -24.31 -45.67 -34.07
C ARG A 93 -23.79 -47.06 -34.41
N GLU A 94 -23.06 -47.16 -35.51
CA GLU A 94 -22.22 -48.32 -35.83
C GLU A 94 -21.10 -48.48 -34.78
N PRO A 95 -20.65 -49.72 -34.48
CA PRO A 95 -19.58 -49.94 -33.51
C PRO A 95 -18.23 -49.50 -34.07
N ASP A 96 -17.55 -48.60 -33.36
CA ASP A 96 -16.17 -48.20 -33.62
C ASP A 96 -15.20 -49.38 -33.46
N PRO A 97 -14.11 -49.44 -34.26
CA PRO A 97 -13.11 -50.50 -34.21
C PRO A 97 -12.27 -50.44 -32.92
N GLU A 98 -11.85 -51.62 -32.45
CA GLU A 98 -10.96 -51.78 -31.29
C GLU A 98 -9.64 -50.99 -31.48
N PRO A 99 -9.20 -50.20 -30.48
CA PRO A 99 -7.93 -49.50 -30.56
C PRO A 99 -6.76 -50.47 -30.44
N GLU A 100 -5.86 -50.39 -31.42
CA GLU A 100 -4.54 -51.02 -31.37
C GLU A 100 -3.74 -50.51 -30.16
N SER A 101 -3.01 -51.43 -29.53
CA SER A 101 -2.27 -51.21 -28.29
C SER A 101 -1.16 -50.16 -28.45
N GLU A 102 -1.31 -49.01 -27.80
CA GLU A 102 -0.22 -48.06 -27.58
C GLU A 102 0.79 -48.61 -26.56
N PRO A 103 2.09 -48.28 -26.69
CA PRO A 103 3.15 -48.82 -25.85
C PRO A 103 3.07 -48.29 -24.42
N ASP A 104 3.45 -49.14 -23.48
CA ASP A 104 3.44 -48.94 -22.02
C ASP A 104 4.07 -47.59 -21.62
N PRO A 105 3.36 -46.68 -20.94
CA PRO A 105 3.94 -45.44 -20.47
C PRO A 105 4.95 -45.71 -19.35
N GLU A 106 6.13 -45.09 -19.44
CA GLU A 106 7.10 -45.06 -18.35
C GLU A 106 6.42 -44.64 -17.02
N PRO A 107 6.84 -45.21 -15.88
CA PRO A 107 6.18 -44.95 -14.61
C PRO A 107 6.26 -43.47 -14.27
N VAL A 108 5.10 -42.80 -14.36
CA VAL A 108 4.88 -41.46 -13.82
C VAL A 108 5.24 -41.51 -12.34
N ARG A 109 6.23 -40.73 -11.94
CA ARG A 109 6.54 -40.52 -10.53
C ARG A 109 5.29 -39.97 -9.86
N GLU A 110 4.81 -40.71 -8.89
CA GLU A 110 3.77 -40.30 -7.96
C GLU A 110 4.11 -38.90 -7.43
N PRO A 111 3.23 -37.89 -7.53
CA PRO A 111 3.50 -36.59 -6.94
C PRO A 111 3.67 -36.81 -5.44
N GLU A 112 4.81 -36.35 -4.90
CA GLU A 112 5.02 -36.40 -3.47
C GLU A 112 3.84 -35.72 -2.76
N PRO A 113 3.35 -36.28 -1.64
CA PRO A 113 2.21 -35.74 -0.95
C PRO A 113 2.51 -34.28 -0.59
N THR A 114 1.74 -33.36 -1.17
CA THR A 114 1.69 -31.97 -0.77
C THR A 114 1.59 -31.94 0.75
N SER A 115 2.64 -31.43 1.39
CA SER A 115 2.71 -31.24 2.83
C SER A 115 1.39 -30.65 3.31
N ALA A 116 0.69 -31.39 4.17
CA ALA A 116 -0.49 -30.87 4.86
C ALA A 116 -0.14 -29.53 5.51
N PRO A 117 -1.07 -28.55 5.53
CA PRO A 117 -0.82 -27.28 6.20
C PRO A 117 -0.37 -27.56 7.63
N HIS A 118 0.78 -26.99 8.01
CA HIS A 118 1.28 -27.09 9.37
C HIS A 118 0.16 -26.67 10.33
N PRO A 119 -0.14 -27.45 11.38
CA PRO A 119 -1.14 -27.03 12.35
C PRO A 119 -0.69 -25.70 12.95
N LYS A 120 -1.54 -24.66 12.85
CA LYS A 120 -1.30 -23.37 13.51
C LYS A 120 -0.88 -23.63 14.96
N PRO A 121 0.21 -23.01 15.44
CA PRO A 121 0.69 -23.23 16.79
C PRO A 121 -0.46 -22.99 17.77
N THR A 122 -0.78 -23.98 18.58
CA THR A 122 -1.80 -23.84 19.63
C THR A 122 -1.42 -22.68 20.53
N PRO A 123 -2.34 -21.74 20.84
CA PRO A 123 -2.05 -20.61 21.72
C PRO A 123 -1.43 -21.13 23.02
N ARG A 124 -0.20 -20.68 23.32
CA ARG A 124 0.38 -20.93 24.63
C ARG A 124 -0.57 -20.30 25.66
N PRO A 125 -0.88 -20.99 26.77
CA PRO A 125 -1.71 -20.38 27.79
C PRO A 125 -1.07 -19.07 28.23
N MET A 126 -1.76 -17.95 28.00
CA MET A 126 -1.34 -16.62 28.46
C MET A 126 -0.87 -16.76 29.91
N ARG A 127 0.41 -16.46 30.16
CA ARG A 127 0.95 -16.53 31.51
C ARG A 127 0.16 -15.52 32.33
N ARG A 128 -0.71 -16.02 33.20
CA ARG A 128 -1.45 -15.17 34.14
C ARG A 128 -0.41 -14.37 34.89
N SER A 129 -0.44 -13.05 34.69
CA SER A 129 0.46 -12.08 35.30
C SER A 129 0.54 -12.36 36.80
N GLY A 130 1.56 -13.12 37.20
CA GLY A 130 1.93 -13.27 38.60
C GLY A 130 2.35 -11.90 39.12
N LEU A 131 2.28 -11.70 40.43
CA LEU A 131 2.65 -10.46 41.10
C LEU A 131 4.07 -10.01 40.65
N GLN A 132 4.14 -9.16 39.61
CA GLN A 132 5.41 -8.67 39.09
C GLN A 132 5.97 -7.69 40.11
N LEU A 133 7.11 -8.06 40.70
CA LEU A 133 7.81 -7.18 41.61
C LEU A 133 8.26 -5.93 40.85
N PRO A 134 8.17 -4.72 41.46
CA PRO A 134 8.65 -3.50 40.83
C PRO A 134 10.10 -3.65 40.34
N GLY A 135 10.34 -3.41 39.05
CA GLY A 135 11.66 -3.50 38.43
C GLY A 135 12.13 -4.90 38.03
N SER A 136 11.27 -5.92 38.09
CA SER A 136 11.54 -7.26 37.52
C SER A 136 11.80 -7.18 36.01
N THR A 137 10.91 -6.52 35.27
CA THR A 137 11.02 -6.30 33.82
C THR A 137 12.33 -5.64 33.41
N ARG A 138 12.80 -4.65 34.16
CA ARG A 138 14.11 -4.00 33.94
C ARG A 138 15.29 -4.97 34.06
N ARG A 139 15.24 -5.88 35.02
CA ARG A 139 16.31 -6.88 35.23
C ARG A 139 16.30 -7.92 34.12
N GLU A 140 15.12 -8.39 33.75
CA GLU A 140 14.92 -9.31 32.62
C GLU A 140 15.42 -8.69 31.33
N ARG A 141 15.05 -7.43 31.05
CA ARG A 141 15.49 -6.68 29.87
C ARG A 141 17.00 -6.48 29.81
N ARG A 142 17.62 -6.12 30.93
CA ARG A 142 19.10 -6.04 31.01
C ARG A 142 19.75 -7.40 30.75
N GLY A 143 19.25 -8.47 31.37
CA GLY A 143 19.79 -9.81 31.18
C GLY A 143 19.61 -10.33 29.75
N TRP A 144 18.49 -10.01 29.11
CA TRP A 144 18.22 -10.33 27.71
C TRP A 144 19.18 -9.59 26.76
N ALA A 145 19.45 -8.31 27.04
CA ALA A 145 20.42 -7.52 26.30
C ALA A 145 21.85 -8.09 26.45
N GLU A 146 22.28 -8.40 27.67
CA GLU A 146 23.59 -8.99 27.95
C GLU A 146 23.80 -10.32 27.21
N GLN A 147 22.78 -11.18 27.15
CA GLN A 147 22.84 -12.47 26.42
C GLN A 147 23.01 -12.31 24.90
N ARG A 148 22.59 -11.18 24.35
CA ARG A 148 22.64 -10.86 22.91
C ARG A 148 23.73 -9.87 22.56
N GLU A 149 24.56 -9.50 23.53
CA GLU A 149 25.59 -8.47 23.37
C GLU A 149 25.00 -7.12 22.91
N PHE A 150 23.74 -6.85 23.27
CA PHE A 150 23.07 -5.58 23.02
C PHE A 150 23.40 -4.57 24.11
N GLU A 151 23.33 -3.28 23.76
CA GLU A 151 23.59 -2.20 24.68
C GLU A 151 22.34 -1.90 25.52
N PHE A 152 22.49 -1.81 26.85
CA PHE A 152 21.40 -1.38 27.74
C PHE A 152 21.67 0.03 28.29
N ARG A 153 20.71 0.94 28.08
CA ARG A 153 20.69 2.30 28.65
C ARG A 153 19.44 2.50 29.50
N ARG A 154 19.52 3.34 30.53
CA ARG A 154 18.37 3.60 31.41
C ARG A 154 17.36 4.59 30.82
N THR A 155 17.86 5.56 30.08
CA THR A 155 17.11 6.70 29.56
C THR A 155 17.83 7.18 28.31
N ASP A 156 17.08 7.75 27.38
CA ASP A 156 17.59 8.47 26.22
C ASP A 156 16.63 9.64 25.95
N GLU A 157 17.17 10.86 25.97
CA GLU A 157 16.38 12.08 25.81
C GLU A 157 16.12 12.39 24.34
N TYR A 158 16.91 11.85 23.42
CA TYR A 158 16.76 12.09 21.98
C TYR A 158 15.61 11.29 21.35
N LEU A 159 15.16 10.22 22.01
CA LEU A 159 14.08 9.35 21.52
C LEU A 159 12.66 9.84 21.87
N ILE A 160 12.53 10.93 22.65
CA ILE A 160 11.23 11.40 23.13
C ILE A 160 10.36 11.92 21.97
N ASP A 161 10.99 12.65 21.04
CA ASP A 161 10.30 13.35 19.96
C ASP A 161 10.25 12.55 18.65
N GLU A 162 10.74 11.30 18.66
CA GLU A 162 10.81 10.46 17.47
C GLU A 162 9.45 9.88 17.07
N TRP A 163 8.56 9.67 18.05
CA TRP A 163 7.27 9.02 17.86
C TRP A 163 6.15 9.75 18.61
N SER A 164 4.99 9.85 17.97
CA SER A 164 3.82 10.54 18.51
C SER A 164 2.59 9.64 18.64
N ARG A 165 2.66 8.39 18.16
CA ARG A 165 1.51 7.47 18.10
C ARG A 165 1.68 6.24 18.98
N GLY A 166 0.62 5.43 19.06
CA GLY A 166 0.60 4.22 19.86
C GLY A 166 0.95 4.49 21.33
N ALA A 167 1.87 3.71 21.88
CA ALA A 167 2.37 3.91 23.25
C ALA A 167 3.04 5.27 23.48
N ALA A 168 3.61 5.87 22.43
CA ALA A 168 4.28 7.17 22.49
C ALA A 168 3.31 8.35 22.55
N ALA A 169 2.02 8.17 22.24
CA ALA A 169 1.01 9.23 22.26
C ALA A 169 0.85 9.94 23.61
N THR A 170 1.34 9.33 24.69
CA THR A 170 1.37 9.95 26.03
C THR A 170 2.49 10.98 26.22
N GLY A 171 3.46 11.06 25.31
CA GLY A 171 4.67 11.88 25.43
C GLY A 171 5.61 11.39 26.54
N ALA A 172 5.44 10.17 27.03
CA ALA A 172 6.26 9.63 28.11
C ALA A 172 7.68 9.31 27.61
N ALA A 173 8.69 9.83 28.32
CA ALA A 173 10.07 9.59 27.95
C ALA A 173 10.44 8.09 27.97
N PRO A 174 11.15 7.58 26.95
CA PRO A 174 11.58 6.19 26.88
C PRO A 174 12.52 5.79 28.03
N LYS A 175 12.30 4.59 28.58
CA LYS A 175 13.08 4.06 29.71
C LYS A 175 13.51 2.63 29.47
N ASP A 176 14.61 2.27 30.14
CA ASP A 176 15.18 0.92 30.14
C ASP A 176 15.32 0.39 28.71
N ILE A 177 16.11 1.12 27.92
CA ILE A 177 16.26 0.96 26.49
C ILE A 177 17.34 -0.07 26.21
N VAL A 178 17.03 -1.05 25.37
CA VAL A 178 18.00 -1.95 24.75
C VAL A 178 18.18 -1.49 23.32
N HIS A 179 19.42 -1.37 22.90
CA HIS A 179 19.83 -1.02 21.55
C HIS A 179 20.63 -2.17 20.96
N GLY A 180 20.27 -2.59 19.74
CA GLY A 180 20.94 -3.67 19.04
C GLY A 180 20.75 -3.59 17.54
N PHE A 181 21.31 -4.56 16.82
CA PHE A 181 21.17 -4.67 15.38
C PHE A 181 20.78 -6.11 15.02
N VAL A 182 19.64 -6.28 14.35
CA VAL A 182 19.03 -7.60 14.08
C VAL A 182 18.45 -7.60 12.67
N TYR A 183 18.68 -8.67 11.91
CA TYR A 183 18.19 -8.83 10.54
C TYR A 183 18.54 -7.67 9.58
N GLY A 184 19.61 -6.90 9.84
CA GLY A 184 19.95 -5.74 9.02
C GLY A 184 19.32 -4.42 9.46
N HIS A 185 18.61 -4.42 10.59
CA HIS A 185 17.90 -3.26 11.13
C HIS A 185 18.43 -2.89 12.51
N GLU A 186 18.51 -1.58 12.77
CA GLU A 186 18.63 -1.08 14.13
C GLU A 186 17.35 -1.42 14.91
N MET A 187 17.51 -1.95 16.11
CA MET A 187 16.42 -2.42 16.97
C MET A 187 16.52 -1.77 18.34
N LEU A 188 15.39 -1.26 18.81
CA LEU A 188 15.20 -0.71 20.13
C LEU A 188 14.16 -1.53 20.89
N LEU A 189 14.39 -1.85 22.16
CA LEU A 189 13.37 -2.38 23.06
C LEU A 189 13.33 -1.53 24.32
N MET A 190 12.17 -0.96 24.64
CA MET A 190 12.04 0.04 25.71
C MET A 190 10.68 -0.01 26.39
N ASP A 191 10.57 0.77 27.47
CA ASP A 191 9.32 1.08 28.14
C ASP A 191 8.88 2.51 27.78
N LEU A 192 7.74 2.63 27.12
CA LEU A 192 7.06 3.89 26.80
C LEU A 192 5.83 4.02 27.69
N GLY A 193 5.89 4.87 28.72
CA GLY A 193 4.73 5.14 29.56
C GLY A 193 4.16 3.93 30.34
N GLY A 194 4.96 2.89 30.59
CA GLY A 194 4.53 1.63 31.21
C GLY A 194 4.11 0.56 30.20
N VAL A 195 4.31 0.81 28.91
CA VAL A 195 4.03 -0.11 27.80
C VAL A 195 5.35 -0.55 27.18
N ASN A 196 5.60 -1.85 27.19
CA ASN A 196 6.77 -2.41 26.55
C ASN A 196 6.61 -2.32 25.03
N THR A 197 7.59 -1.71 24.38
CA THR A 197 7.56 -1.40 22.94
C THR A 197 8.90 -1.79 22.32
N MET A 198 8.86 -2.53 21.21
CA MET A 198 10.01 -2.79 20.37
C MET A 198 9.89 -1.97 19.09
N ALA A 199 10.98 -1.35 18.65
CA ALA A 199 11.04 -0.63 17.39
C ALA A 199 12.16 -1.20 16.50
N MET A 200 11.95 -1.23 15.19
CA MET A 200 12.96 -1.56 14.19
C MET A 200 13.00 -0.50 13.10
N ARG A 201 14.21 -0.13 12.69
CA ARG A 201 14.41 0.93 11.68
C ARG A 201 14.11 0.41 10.27
N THR A 202 13.27 1.11 9.53
CA THR A 202 12.85 0.76 8.15
C THR A 202 13.88 1.22 7.11
N GLY A 203 14.69 2.23 7.47
CA GLY A 203 15.83 2.75 6.70
C GLY A 203 15.53 3.99 5.88
N VAL A 204 14.26 4.26 5.54
CA VAL A 204 13.84 5.49 4.85
C VAL A 204 12.55 6.00 5.49
N ALA A 205 12.53 7.30 5.82
CA ALA A 205 11.37 7.92 6.43
C ALA A 205 10.22 8.07 5.43
N SER A 206 8.99 7.84 5.89
CA SER A 206 7.76 8.10 5.15
C SER A 206 6.82 8.96 5.99
N ASP A 207 6.07 9.86 5.33
CA ASP A 207 4.97 10.60 5.97
C ASP A 207 3.70 9.76 6.08
N VAL A 208 3.64 8.59 5.43
CA VAL A 208 2.51 7.67 5.52
C VAL A 208 2.62 6.87 6.80
N VAL A 209 1.62 7.00 7.67
CA VAL A 209 1.49 6.20 8.89
C VAL A 209 0.58 5.02 8.58
N VAL A 210 1.01 3.82 8.96
CA VAL A 210 0.20 2.61 8.93
C VAL A 210 0.10 2.07 10.36
N ASP A 211 -1.10 1.84 10.87
CA ASP A 211 -1.38 1.38 12.24
C ASP A 211 -2.21 0.09 12.17
N MET A 212 -1.63 -1.01 12.63
CA MET A 212 -2.19 -2.36 12.61
C MET A 212 -2.53 -2.76 14.04
N ARG A 213 -3.82 -2.95 14.33
CA ARG A 213 -4.31 -3.22 15.69
C ARG A 213 -4.89 -4.61 15.79
N ARG A 214 -4.40 -5.40 16.74
CA ARG A 214 -4.94 -6.75 16.98
C ARG A 214 -6.38 -6.65 17.46
N ASP A 215 -7.22 -7.59 17.06
CA ASP A 215 -8.62 -7.63 17.48
C ASP A 215 -8.76 -7.62 19.01
N GLY A 216 -9.75 -6.88 19.50
CA GLY A 216 -9.98 -6.67 20.93
C GLY A 216 -9.06 -5.61 21.57
N PHE A 217 -8.05 -5.10 20.85
CA PHE A 217 -7.32 -3.91 21.27
C PHE A 217 -8.10 -2.65 20.87
N HIS A 218 -8.66 -1.96 21.86
CA HIS A 218 -9.45 -0.75 21.64
C HIS A 218 -8.71 0.47 22.19
N THR A 219 -8.24 1.31 21.27
CA THR A 219 -7.84 2.68 21.54
C THR A 219 -8.52 3.58 20.49
N SER A 220 -8.86 4.81 20.86
CA SER A 220 -9.41 5.75 19.87
C SER A 220 -8.38 5.93 18.76
N PRO A 221 -8.70 5.66 17.49
CA PRO A 221 -7.81 6.01 16.40
C PRO A 221 -7.61 7.53 16.38
N SER A 222 -6.41 7.94 15.96
CA SER A 222 -6.19 9.34 15.58
C SER A 222 -7.18 9.71 14.47
N HIS A 223 -7.65 10.96 14.46
CA HIS A 223 -8.70 11.41 13.55
C HIS A 223 -8.31 11.29 12.06
N ASP A 224 -7.02 11.25 11.76
CA ASP A 224 -6.47 11.14 10.41
C ASP A 224 -6.32 9.70 9.90
N LEU A 225 -6.56 8.69 10.74
CA LEU A 225 -6.43 7.28 10.38
C LEU A 225 -7.73 6.74 9.76
N LEU A 226 -7.63 6.26 8.52
CA LEU A 226 -8.70 5.60 7.78
C LEU A 226 -8.52 4.09 7.83
N GLN A 227 -9.59 3.34 8.07
CA GLN A 227 -9.55 1.88 8.02
C GLN A 227 -9.28 1.42 6.58
N VAL A 228 -8.26 0.58 6.40
CA VAL A 228 -7.86 0.01 5.12
C VAL A 228 -8.53 -1.34 4.94
N MET A 229 -8.20 -2.30 5.82
CA MET A 229 -8.69 -3.68 5.73
C MET A 229 -8.49 -4.46 7.04
N HIS A 230 -8.86 -5.74 7.02
CA HIS A 230 -8.66 -6.68 8.13
C HIS A 230 -7.90 -7.91 7.65
N ILE A 231 -6.80 -8.27 8.33
CA ILE A 231 -5.88 -9.36 7.95
C ILE A 231 -5.31 -10.02 9.23
N GLU A 232 -5.26 -11.36 9.27
CA GLU A 232 -4.63 -12.16 10.35
C GLU A 232 -5.00 -11.72 11.79
N GLY A 233 -6.25 -11.32 12.01
CA GLY A 233 -6.72 -10.86 13.33
C GLY A 233 -6.24 -9.46 13.70
N PHE A 234 -5.83 -8.66 12.70
CA PHE A 234 -5.51 -7.26 12.81
C PHE A 234 -6.42 -6.42 11.94
N THR A 235 -6.88 -5.29 12.47
CA THR A 235 -7.49 -4.22 11.67
C THR A 235 -6.42 -3.19 11.32
N VAL A 236 -6.24 -2.93 10.03
CA VAL A 236 -5.22 -2.02 9.50
C VAL A 236 -5.85 -0.66 9.22
N TYR A 237 -5.20 0.38 9.69
CA TYR A 237 -5.52 1.78 9.46
C TYR A 237 -4.33 2.49 8.82
N ALA A 238 -4.57 3.55 8.06
CA ALA A 238 -3.50 4.38 7.52
C ALA A 238 -3.94 5.84 7.32
N THR A 239 -2.98 6.76 7.28
CA THR A 239 -3.24 8.15 6.85
C THR A 239 -3.54 8.22 5.35
N GLU A 240 -2.90 7.35 4.56
CA GLU A 240 -3.19 7.18 3.14
C GLU A 240 -3.47 5.70 2.80
N VAL A 241 -4.68 5.43 2.32
CA VAL A 241 -5.14 4.06 2.03
C VAL A 241 -4.35 3.42 0.89
N GLY A 242 -4.13 4.13 -0.22
CA GLY A 242 -3.49 3.56 -1.42
C GLY A 242 -2.05 3.08 -1.21
N PRO A 243 -1.15 3.87 -0.61
CA PRO A 243 0.18 3.39 -0.23
C PRO A 243 0.16 2.22 0.75
N ALA A 244 -0.75 2.24 1.74
CA ALA A 244 -0.89 1.15 2.70
C ALA A 244 -1.34 -0.16 2.04
N GLU A 245 -2.34 -0.12 1.14
CA GLU A 245 -2.76 -1.30 0.37
C GLU A 245 -1.61 -1.89 -0.46
N ARG A 246 -0.78 -1.04 -1.07
CA ARG A 246 0.40 -1.50 -1.85
C ARG A 246 1.50 -2.08 -0.99
N MET A 247 1.65 -1.58 0.24
CA MET A 247 2.64 -2.08 1.20
C MET A 247 2.29 -3.49 1.69
N ILE A 248 1.00 -3.83 1.75
CA ILE A 248 0.52 -5.13 2.23
C ILE A 248 0.82 -6.21 1.17
N ASP A 249 1.92 -6.92 1.38
CA ASP A 249 2.34 -8.08 0.59
C ASP A 249 2.45 -9.34 1.48
N ASP A 250 2.93 -10.46 0.91
CA ASP A 250 3.13 -11.72 1.62
C ASP A 250 4.04 -11.58 2.86
N ARG A 251 4.98 -10.62 2.89
CA ARG A 251 5.86 -10.39 4.04
C ARG A 251 5.07 -9.80 5.19
N VAL A 252 4.19 -8.83 4.92
CA VAL A 252 3.31 -8.24 5.93
C VAL A 252 2.36 -9.30 6.50
N ILE A 253 1.72 -10.08 5.62
CA ILE A 253 0.80 -11.16 6.03
C ILE A 253 1.54 -12.19 6.90
N THR A 254 2.70 -12.67 6.43
CA THR A 254 3.54 -13.63 7.16
C THR A 254 4.00 -13.06 8.51
N ALA A 255 4.37 -11.78 8.56
CA ALA A 255 4.76 -11.16 9.81
C ALA A 255 3.59 -11.10 10.80
N LEU A 256 2.41 -10.67 10.37
CA LEU A 256 1.23 -10.58 11.22
C LEU A 256 0.79 -11.96 11.75
N GLU A 257 0.87 -13.01 10.93
CA GLU A 257 0.58 -14.38 11.36
C GLU A 257 1.56 -14.86 12.45
N ASN A 258 2.84 -14.49 12.35
CA ASN A 258 3.89 -14.94 13.27
C ASN A 258 4.12 -14.01 14.47
N LEU A 259 3.45 -12.85 14.54
CA LEU A 259 3.55 -11.96 15.70
C LEU A 259 2.94 -12.64 16.93
N PRO A 260 3.64 -12.65 18.08
CA PRO A 260 3.12 -13.29 19.28
C PRO A 260 1.86 -12.59 19.76
N GLU A 261 0.97 -13.35 20.41
CA GLU A 261 -0.34 -12.85 20.89
C GLU A 261 -0.22 -11.69 21.89
N VAL A 262 0.93 -11.56 22.55
CA VAL A 262 1.21 -10.45 23.47
C VAL A 262 1.28 -9.11 22.74
N VAL A 263 1.55 -9.08 21.44
CA VAL A 263 1.59 -7.85 20.63
C VAL A 263 0.17 -7.36 20.39
N SER A 264 -0.15 -6.15 20.85
CA SER A 264 -1.50 -5.59 20.75
C SER A 264 -1.68 -4.63 19.57
N ALA A 265 -0.61 -3.93 19.18
CA ALA A 265 -0.61 -3.07 18.00
C ALA A 265 0.80 -2.93 17.44
N VAL A 266 0.87 -2.67 16.14
CA VAL A 266 2.08 -2.38 15.37
C VAL A 266 1.83 -1.15 14.53
N TRP A 267 2.74 -0.20 14.47
CA TRP A 267 2.58 0.97 13.60
C TRP A 267 3.89 1.40 12.97
N PHE A 268 3.78 2.07 11.84
CA PHE A 268 4.86 2.65 11.06
C PHE A 268 4.76 4.16 11.19
N GLU A 269 5.86 4.78 11.60
CA GLU A 269 5.96 6.22 11.80
C GLU A 269 7.39 6.65 11.50
N SER A 270 7.55 7.72 10.72
CA SER A 270 8.87 8.20 10.27
C SER A 270 9.64 7.07 9.56
N ASP A 271 10.81 6.69 10.05
CA ASP A 271 11.66 5.60 9.57
C ASP A 271 11.67 4.39 10.53
N TRP A 272 10.60 4.20 11.30
CA TRP A 272 10.46 3.11 12.27
C TRP A 272 9.19 2.30 12.06
N VAL A 273 9.30 1.00 12.34
CA VAL A 273 8.16 0.16 12.73
C VAL A 273 8.23 -0.10 14.22
N LEU A 274 7.13 0.09 14.93
CA LEU A 274 7.01 -0.12 16.36
C LEU A 274 5.95 -1.15 16.65
N ALA A 275 6.19 -2.02 17.63
CA ALA A 275 5.24 -2.98 18.15
C ALA A 275 5.14 -2.84 19.66
N GLN A 276 3.94 -2.57 20.14
CA GLN A 276 3.65 -2.54 21.57
C GLN A 276 3.08 -3.89 22.03
N THR A 277 3.44 -4.26 23.25
CA THR A 277 2.98 -5.49 23.88
C THR A 277 2.03 -5.20 25.03
N GLN A 278 1.17 -6.17 25.34
CA GLN A 278 0.43 -6.21 26.59
C GLN A 278 1.38 -6.24 27.79
N ARG A 279 0.85 -5.91 28.97
CA ARG A 279 1.61 -6.01 30.23
C ARG A 279 2.00 -7.46 30.48
N GLY A 280 3.24 -7.67 30.87
CA GLY A 280 3.75 -9.00 31.20
C GLY A 280 4.51 -9.72 30.11
N SER A 281 4.86 -9.04 29.00
CA SER A 281 5.80 -9.56 28.01
C SER A 281 7.11 -10.02 28.65
N ALA A 282 7.58 -11.19 28.25
CA ALA A 282 8.80 -11.81 28.73
C ALA A 282 9.89 -11.84 27.64
N PRO A 283 11.15 -12.15 28.00
CA PRO A 283 12.24 -12.27 27.03
C PRO A 283 11.97 -13.20 25.85
N GLU A 284 11.23 -14.29 26.06
CA GLU A 284 10.86 -15.21 24.99
C GLU A 284 9.92 -14.55 23.97
N ASP A 285 9.00 -13.69 24.42
CA ASP A 285 8.10 -12.97 23.53
C ASP A 285 8.89 -11.95 22.69
N TRP A 286 9.89 -11.29 23.30
CA TRP A 286 10.75 -10.34 22.59
C TRP A 286 11.57 -11.02 21.50
N ASP A 287 12.01 -12.25 21.72
CA ASP A 287 12.69 -13.06 20.71
C ASP A 287 11.78 -13.42 19.53
N GLU A 288 10.56 -13.85 19.84
CA GLU A 288 9.55 -14.19 18.83
C GLU A 288 9.13 -12.96 17.99
N MET A 289 9.27 -11.73 18.52
CA MET A 289 8.99 -10.48 17.79
C MET A 289 10.07 -10.09 16.77
N LEU A 290 11.31 -10.54 16.92
CA LEU A 290 12.44 -10.02 16.12
C LEU A 290 12.26 -10.30 14.61
N ALA A 291 11.92 -11.53 14.23
CA ALA A 291 11.80 -11.89 12.82
C ALA A 291 10.58 -11.23 12.14
N PRO A 292 9.37 -11.25 12.73
CA PRO A 292 8.22 -10.53 12.19
C PRO A 292 8.48 -9.02 12.01
N LEU A 293 9.13 -8.36 12.99
CA LEU A 293 9.42 -6.94 12.86
C LEU A 293 10.48 -6.64 11.79
N GLY A 294 11.44 -7.53 11.56
CA GLY A 294 12.36 -7.41 10.44
C GLY A 294 11.64 -7.44 9.10
N LEU A 295 10.71 -8.41 8.92
CA LEU A 295 9.88 -8.48 7.71
C LEU A 295 9.03 -7.23 7.50
N LEU A 296 8.44 -6.69 8.57
CA LEU A 296 7.68 -5.46 8.52
C LEU A 296 8.55 -4.25 8.17
N ALA A 297 9.74 -4.14 8.76
CA ALA A 297 10.70 -3.09 8.43
C ALA A 297 11.14 -3.17 6.96
N ASP A 298 11.32 -4.37 6.43
CA ASP A 298 11.61 -4.59 5.02
C ASP A 298 10.44 -4.25 4.09
N ALA A 299 9.20 -4.52 4.52
CA ALA A 299 7.98 -4.19 3.78
C ALA A 299 7.73 -2.67 3.71
N ALA A 300 8.12 -1.93 4.75
CA ALA A 300 7.96 -0.48 4.82
C ALA A 300 8.70 0.28 3.71
N ARG A 301 9.70 -0.32 3.04
CA ARG A 301 10.38 0.29 1.88
C ARG A 301 9.47 0.52 0.67
N VAL A 302 8.26 -0.05 0.67
CA VAL A 302 7.21 0.19 -0.34
C VAL A 302 6.48 1.50 -0.09
N LEU A 303 6.52 2.04 1.14
CA LEU A 303 5.93 3.34 1.45
C LEU A 303 6.69 4.46 0.73
N PRO A 304 5.98 5.53 0.29
CA PRO A 304 6.62 6.63 -0.40
C PRO A 304 7.62 7.33 0.55
N PRO A 305 8.86 7.54 0.12
CA PRO A 305 9.84 8.22 0.95
C PRO A 305 9.46 9.71 1.09
N GLN A 306 9.68 10.27 2.28
CA GLN A 306 9.48 11.70 2.53
C GLN A 306 10.35 12.56 1.61
N THR A 307 11.57 12.09 1.31
CA THR A 307 12.47 12.70 0.33
C THR A 307 12.93 11.65 -0.66
N TRP A 308 12.65 11.87 -1.94
CA TRP A 308 13.13 11.02 -3.02
C TRP A 308 14.64 11.23 -3.20
N GLN A 309 15.40 10.14 -3.17
CA GLN A 309 16.83 10.18 -3.46
C GLN A 309 17.02 10.47 -4.95
N ILE A 310 17.84 11.47 -5.26
CA ILE A 310 18.30 11.71 -6.62
C ILE A 310 19.30 10.60 -6.94
N LEU A 311 18.96 9.71 -7.86
CA LEU A 311 19.86 8.67 -8.33
C LEU A 311 20.93 9.30 -9.24
N GLU A 312 22.18 9.30 -8.78
CA GLU A 312 23.32 9.67 -9.59
C GLU A 312 23.75 8.45 -10.42
N PHE A 313 23.73 8.60 -11.74
CA PHE A 313 24.22 7.58 -12.66
C PHE A 313 25.54 8.06 -13.26
N ASP A 314 26.59 7.22 -13.19
CA ASP A 314 27.90 7.52 -13.80
C ASP A 314 27.79 7.81 -15.31
N HIS A 315 26.81 7.18 -15.96
CA HIS A 315 26.48 7.40 -17.37
C HIS A 315 24.96 7.55 -17.51
N PRO A 316 24.45 8.75 -17.82
CA PRO A 316 23.02 8.93 -18.04
C PRO A 316 22.60 8.10 -19.27
N THR A 317 21.69 7.13 -19.07
CA THR A 317 21.17 6.29 -20.16
C THR A 317 20.35 7.09 -21.17
N ARG A 318 19.88 8.28 -20.76
CA ARG A 318 19.25 9.33 -21.57
C ARG A 318 19.55 10.70 -20.94
N GLU A 319 19.71 11.73 -21.75
CA GLU A 319 19.73 13.12 -21.29
C GLU A 319 18.33 13.46 -20.73
N MET A 320 18.16 13.28 -19.42
CA MET A 320 17.06 13.90 -18.70
C MET A 320 17.50 15.35 -18.43
N GLY A 321 16.77 16.31 -18.99
CA GLY A 321 16.97 17.72 -18.65
C GLY A 321 16.84 17.94 -17.15
N GLU A 322 17.33 19.09 -16.65
CA GLU A 322 17.22 19.42 -15.23
C GLU A 322 15.76 19.26 -14.76
N PRO A 323 15.52 18.59 -13.61
CA PRO A 323 14.17 18.46 -13.10
C PRO A 323 13.57 19.86 -12.95
N VAL A 324 12.48 20.11 -13.67
CA VAL A 324 11.75 21.37 -13.52
C VAL A 324 11.10 21.34 -12.16
N SER A 325 11.78 21.92 -11.17
CA SER A 325 11.18 22.27 -9.89
C SER A 325 10.08 23.29 -10.17
N ILE A 326 8.84 22.82 -10.27
CA ILE A 326 7.69 23.71 -10.31
C ILE A 326 7.67 24.41 -8.96
N ARG A 327 8.16 25.65 -8.93
CA ARG A 327 7.92 26.52 -7.78
C ARG A 327 6.42 26.73 -7.72
N THR A 328 5.78 26.17 -6.69
CA THR A 328 4.50 26.67 -6.23
C THR A 328 4.77 28.09 -5.72
N GLU A 329 4.72 29.07 -6.61
CA GLU A 329 4.56 30.45 -6.15
C GLU A 329 3.29 30.48 -5.30
N PRO A 330 3.26 31.22 -4.19
CA PRO A 330 2.02 31.46 -3.48
C PRO A 330 1.08 32.12 -4.50
N GLN A 331 0.15 31.34 -5.01
CA GLN A 331 -0.93 31.83 -5.85
C GLN A 331 -1.58 32.93 -5.00
N PRO A 332 -1.63 34.20 -5.47
CA PRO A 332 -2.45 35.19 -4.78
C PRO A 332 -3.81 34.53 -4.60
N GLU A 333 -4.38 34.60 -3.39
CA GLU A 333 -5.72 34.09 -3.12
C GLU A 333 -6.62 34.47 -4.29
N GLN A 334 -6.82 33.52 -5.21
CA GLN A 334 -7.65 33.76 -6.36
C GLN A 334 -9.03 33.85 -5.74
N GLU A 335 -9.59 35.05 -5.83
CA GLU A 335 -11.01 35.32 -5.69
C GLU A 335 -11.75 34.07 -6.14
N ALA A 336 -12.39 33.41 -5.17
CA ALA A 336 -12.91 32.04 -5.26
C ALA A 336 -13.27 31.70 -6.69
N ASP A 337 -12.61 30.68 -7.25
CA ASP A 337 -12.90 30.14 -8.58
C ASP A 337 -14.41 30.20 -8.77
N VAL A 338 -14.85 31.14 -9.61
CA VAL A 338 -16.22 31.14 -10.10
C VAL A 338 -16.25 29.92 -10.99
N LEU A 339 -16.50 28.75 -10.38
CA LEU A 339 -16.78 27.51 -11.07
C LEU A 339 -17.77 27.91 -12.16
N PRO A 340 -17.40 27.87 -13.45
CA PRO A 340 -18.34 28.21 -14.49
C PRO A 340 -19.53 27.29 -14.25
N ASN A 341 -20.72 27.88 -14.06
CA ASN A 341 -21.92 27.11 -13.84
C ASN A 341 -22.10 26.20 -15.05
N VAL A 342 -21.65 24.94 -14.94
CA VAL A 342 -21.77 23.93 -15.99
C VAL A 342 -23.22 23.50 -15.98
N VAL A 343 -24.08 24.34 -16.57
CA VAL A 343 -25.46 23.96 -16.85
C VAL A 343 -25.39 22.94 -17.97
N ARG A 344 -25.68 21.68 -17.64
CA ARG A 344 -25.87 20.63 -18.64
C ARG A 344 -27.06 21.08 -19.50
N PRO A 345 -26.91 21.27 -20.82
CA PRO A 345 -28.03 21.60 -21.68
C PRO A 345 -29.13 20.54 -21.52
N GLU A 346 -30.37 20.98 -21.26
CA GLU A 346 -31.54 20.11 -21.05
C GLU A 346 -31.87 19.29 -22.30
N GLU A 347 -31.49 19.82 -23.46
CA GLU A 347 -31.65 19.20 -24.76
C GLU A 347 -30.40 18.36 -25.10
N PRO A 348 -30.53 17.03 -25.26
CA PRO A 348 -29.42 16.18 -25.61
C PRO A 348 -28.77 16.64 -26.91
N LEU A 349 -27.47 16.92 -26.90
CA LEU A 349 -26.73 17.16 -28.14
C LEU A 349 -26.77 15.90 -29.01
N GLU A 350 -27.32 16.02 -30.22
CA GLU A 350 -27.29 14.95 -31.21
C GLU A 350 -25.84 14.68 -31.62
N MET A 351 -25.30 13.56 -31.12
CA MET A 351 -23.98 13.10 -31.50
C MET A 351 -24.03 12.58 -32.94
N PRO A 352 -23.03 12.90 -33.79
CA PRO A 352 -22.93 12.30 -35.12
C PRO A 352 -22.86 10.78 -34.98
N THR A 353 -23.92 10.09 -35.38
CA THR A 353 -23.97 8.62 -35.37
C THR A 353 -23.22 8.09 -36.59
N ARG A 354 -22.28 7.16 -36.39
CA ARG A 354 -21.50 6.50 -37.46
C ARG A 354 -22.31 5.51 -38.30
N THR A 355 -23.62 5.67 -38.42
CA THR A 355 -24.46 4.72 -39.16
C THR A 355 -24.60 5.15 -40.61
N THR A 356 -23.48 5.19 -41.34
CA THR A 356 -23.53 5.09 -42.81
C THR A 356 -23.51 3.62 -43.18
N GLY A 357 -24.65 2.94 -43.01
CA GLY A 357 -24.89 1.62 -43.56
C GLY A 357 -25.05 1.66 -45.08
N THR A 358 -24.00 2.07 -45.81
CA THR A 358 -23.96 1.88 -47.26
C THR A 358 -23.44 0.48 -47.53
N VAL A 359 -24.35 -0.45 -47.83
CA VAL A 359 -24.02 -1.80 -48.27
C VAL A 359 -23.36 -1.70 -49.65
N ARG A 360 -22.03 -1.73 -49.67
CA ARG A 360 -21.24 -1.78 -50.91
C ARG A 360 -21.05 -3.23 -51.34
N GLY A 361 -22.02 -3.75 -52.08
CA GLY A 361 -21.87 -4.96 -52.89
C GLY A 361 -22.18 -6.29 -52.21
N VAL A 362 -22.38 -7.31 -53.04
CA VAL A 362 -22.61 -8.69 -52.63
C VAL A 362 -21.25 -9.34 -52.35
N MET A 363 -21.01 -9.72 -51.10
CA MET A 363 -19.80 -10.46 -50.71
C MET A 363 -20.02 -11.94 -50.99
N VAL A 364 -19.16 -12.54 -51.82
CA VAL A 364 -19.13 -14.00 -52.02
C VAL A 364 -18.40 -14.61 -50.83
N PRO A 365 -19.02 -15.52 -50.05
CA PRO A 365 -18.35 -16.17 -48.94
C PRO A 365 -17.19 -17.01 -49.47
N HIS A 366 -15.97 -16.67 -49.04
CA HIS A 366 -14.78 -17.51 -49.22
C HIS A 366 -14.48 -18.16 -47.87
N ALA A 367 -14.17 -19.46 -47.89
CA ALA A 367 -13.76 -20.16 -46.69
C ALA A 367 -12.42 -19.60 -46.20
N ILE A 368 -12.42 -18.91 -45.06
CA ILE A 368 -11.21 -18.45 -44.38
C ILE A 368 -10.93 -19.48 -43.28
N GLY A 369 -9.79 -20.17 -43.37
CA GLY A 369 -9.39 -21.18 -42.39
C GLY A 369 -8.93 -22.53 -42.96
N GLY A 370 -8.91 -22.71 -44.29
CA GLY A 370 -8.12 -23.76 -44.93
C GLY A 370 -6.70 -23.23 -45.15
N ASP A 371 -5.75 -23.65 -44.31
CA ASP A 371 -4.34 -23.34 -44.49
C ASP A 371 -3.78 -24.14 -45.69
N GLU A 372 -4.10 -23.69 -46.91
CA GLU A 372 -3.44 -24.14 -48.12
C GLU A 372 -2.34 -23.13 -48.48
N VAL A 373 -1.27 -23.09 -47.67
CA VAL A 373 -0.01 -22.46 -48.07
C VAL A 373 0.69 -23.36 -49.08
N GLU A 374 0.83 -22.88 -50.31
CA GLU A 374 1.72 -23.50 -51.30
C GLU A 374 3.16 -23.49 -50.78
N ALA A 375 3.92 -24.55 -51.09
CA ALA A 375 5.31 -24.67 -50.66
C ALA A 375 6.17 -23.52 -51.22
N ILE A 376 6.82 -22.78 -50.33
CA ILE A 376 7.63 -21.58 -50.62
C ILE A 376 8.82 -21.86 -51.57
N ALA A 377 9.18 -23.12 -51.79
CA ALA A 377 10.41 -23.53 -52.47
C ALA A 377 10.35 -23.57 -54.01
N ASP A 378 9.19 -23.39 -54.64
CA ASP A 378 9.04 -23.58 -56.09
C ASP A 378 9.49 -22.38 -56.95
N GLY A 379 9.97 -21.30 -56.34
CA GLY A 379 10.67 -20.21 -57.04
C GLY A 379 9.84 -19.43 -58.07
N ARG A 380 8.52 -19.60 -58.09
CA ARG A 380 7.61 -18.82 -58.93
C ARG A 380 7.13 -17.60 -58.15
N GLU A 381 7.43 -16.40 -58.65
CA GLU A 381 6.84 -15.16 -58.12
C GLU A 381 5.32 -15.20 -58.34
N GLN A 382 4.57 -15.40 -57.26
CA GLN A 382 3.14 -15.18 -57.28
C GLN A 382 2.89 -13.68 -57.32
N THR A 383 2.33 -13.20 -58.43
CA THR A 383 1.80 -11.84 -58.54
C THR A 383 0.52 -11.80 -57.72
N THR A 384 0.64 -11.48 -56.44
CA THR A 384 -0.52 -11.26 -55.58
C THR A 384 -1.27 -10.04 -56.10
N VAL A 385 -2.41 -10.28 -56.76
CA VAL A 385 -3.29 -9.21 -57.25
C VAL A 385 -3.90 -8.54 -56.02
N ASN A 386 -3.59 -7.25 -55.85
CA ASN A 386 -4.08 -6.50 -54.69
C ASN A 386 -5.58 -6.26 -54.80
N ASP A 387 -6.38 -7.00 -54.02
CA ASP A 387 -7.84 -6.89 -53.94
C ASP A 387 -8.31 -5.70 -53.06
N GLY A 388 -7.50 -4.65 -52.97
CA GLY A 388 -7.82 -3.40 -52.25
C GLY A 388 -7.90 -3.50 -50.73
N THR A 389 -7.82 -4.71 -50.15
CA THR A 389 -7.86 -4.98 -48.70
C THR A 389 -6.47 -5.01 -48.06
N ARG A 390 -5.39 -4.98 -48.85
CA ARG A 390 -4.00 -4.97 -48.36
C ARG A 390 -3.25 -3.74 -48.86
N VAL A 391 -2.64 -3.00 -47.94
CA VAL A 391 -1.76 -1.88 -48.28
C VAL A 391 -0.36 -2.42 -48.56
N ALA A 392 0.03 -2.49 -49.83
CA ALA A 392 1.42 -2.77 -50.20
C ALA A 392 2.27 -1.54 -49.88
N ARG A 393 3.22 -1.65 -48.94
CA ARG A 393 4.19 -0.58 -48.70
C ARG A 393 5.23 -0.60 -49.81
N GLU A 394 5.37 0.51 -50.52
CA GLU A 394 6.52 0.76 -51.38
C GLU A 394 7.78 0.74 -50.52
N LYS A 395 8.68 -0.21 -50.78
CA LYS A 395 9.98 -0.29 -50.11
C LYS A 395 10.89 0.80 -50.68
N LYS A 396 10.78 2.03 -50.16
CA LYS A 396 11.81 3.06 -50.39
C LYS A 396 13.04 2.75 -49.53
N PRO A 397 14.26 2.96 -50.05
CA PRO A 397 15.47 2.82 -49.24
C PRO A 397 15.44 3.79 -48.06
N PRO A 398 16.00 3.42 -46.90
CA PRO A 398 15.99 4.25 -45.71
C PRO A 398 16.80 5.53 -45.94
N SER A 399 16.17 6.69 -45.75
CA SER A 399 16.76 8.03 -45.97
C SER A 399 17.80 8.44 -44.92
N ILE A 400 18.37 7.47 -44.20
CA ILE A 400 19.30 7.71 -43.08
C ILE A 400 20.77 7.74 -43.54
N PHE A 401 21.04 7.42 -44.80
CA PHE A 401 22.40 7.38 -45.38
C PHE A 401 22.59 8.34 -46.56
N ASP A 402 21.67 9.29 -46.78
CA ASP A 402 21.75 10.27 -47.87
C ASP A 402 22.56 11.53 -47.49
N ASP A 403 23.63 11.36 -46.73
CA ASP A 403 24.62 12.41 -46.54
C ASP A 403 26.01 11.84 -46.87
N GLU A 404 26.80 12.64 -47.60
CA GLU A 404 28.14 12.33 -48.13
C GLU A 404 28.25 11.70 -49.54
N THR A 405 27.91 12.47 -50.57
CA THR A 405 28.81 12.58 -51.74
C THR A 405 28.78 13.99 -52.33
N GLN A 406 29.25 14.99 -51.58
CA GLN A 406 29.82 16.19 -52.18
C GLN A 406 31.33 16.22 -51.90
N GLY A 407 32.11 16.10 -52.98
CA GLY A 407 33.49 16.58 -52.99
C GLY A 407 34.58 15.50 -52.99
N SER A 408 34.82 14.89 -54.14
CA SER A 408 36.21 14.64 -54.56
C SER A 408 36.25 14.52 -56.08
N GLY A 409 36.82 15.52 -56.73
CA GLY A 409 37.04 15.52 -58.16
C GLY A 409 38.03 14.44 -58.57
N HIS A 410 37.76 13.81 -59.69
CA HIS A 410 38.80 13.37 -60.62
C HIS A 410 38.24 13.45 -62.04
N GLU A 411 38.78 14.39 -62.81
CA GLU A 411 38.84 14.30 -64.26
C GLU A 411 39.36 12.92 -64.66
N GLN A 412 38.58 12.19 -65.45
CA GLN A 412 39.12 11.18 -66.34
C GLN A 412 38.46 11.29 -67.70
N THR A 413 39.24 11.88 -68.60
CA THR A 413 39.18 11.83 -70.05
C THR A 413 38.91 10.42 -70.55
N GLY A 414 38.14 10.31 -71.62
CA GLY A 414 37.73 9.04 -72.19
C GLY A 414 38.87 8.17 -72.69
N HIS A 415 38.58 6.88 -72.82
CA HIS A 415 39.01 6.09 -73.96
C HIS A 415 38.01 4.95 -74.18
N GLU A 416 37.36 5.07 -75.33
CA GLU A 416 36.64 4.05 -76.07
C GLU A 416 37.61 2.90 -76.38
N GLN A 417 37.26 1.66 -76.02
CA GLN A 417 37.89 0.50 -76.63
C GLN A 417 36.86 -0.62 -76.81
N THR A 418 36.36 -0.66 -78.04
CA THR A 418 35.59 -1.72 -78.67
C THR A 418 36.47 -2.96 -78.85
N GLY A 419 36.01 -4.10 -78.35
CA GLY A 419 36.55 -5.42 -78.67
C GLY A 419 35.62 -6.11 -79.65
N HIS A 420 35.89 -5.96 -80.95
CA HIS A 420 35.21 -6.69 -82.01
C HIS A 420 35.67 -8.15 -82.06
N GLU A 421 34.71 -9.04 -81.90
CA GLU A 421 34.76 -10.45 -82.24
C GLU A 421 34.81 -10.58 -83.78
N GLN A 422 35.81 -11.29 -84.32
CA GLN A 422 35.81 -11.68 -85.72
C GLN A 422 36.25 -13.14 -85.86
N THR A 423 35.25 -13.96 -86.08
CA THR A 423 35.31 -15.32 -86.60
C THR A 423 35.71 -15.31 -88.09
N GLY A 424 36.48 -16.30 -88.50
CA GLY A 424 36.77 -16.67 -89.88
C GLY A 424 37.57 -17.97 -89.84
N HIS A 425 37.39 -18.98 -90.68
CA HIS A 425 36.70 -19.09 -91.95
C HIS A 425 36.38 -20.58 -92.17
N GLU A 426 35.29 -20.87 -92.88
CA GLU A 426 35.18 -22.13 -93.63
C GLU A 426 36.17 -22.14 -94.80
N GLN A 427 36.75 -23.33 -94.99
CA GLN A 427 37.55 -23.86 -96.11
C GLN A 427 39.06 -23.70 -96.08
#